data_AF-A0A3S5CTR1-F1
#
_entry.id   AF-A0A3S5CTR1-F1
#
_cell.length_a   1.000
_cell.length_b   1.000
_cell.length_c   1.000
_cell.angle_alpha   90.00
_cell.angle_beta   90.00
_cell.angle_gamma   90.00
#
_symmetry.space_group_name_H-M   'P 1'
#
loop_
_entity.id
_entity.type
_entity.pdbx_description
1 polymer ?
#
loop_
_entity_poly.entity_id
_entity_poly.type
_entity_poly.pdbx_seq_one_letter_code
_entity_poly.pdbx_strand_id
1 'polypeptide(L)'
;MARAYDRSCYFVQRREYNNALRYKDIMFKRTLPIANLPEGVNHKLSEISYESRDGRRLTQPPVKIYSGQKLLESSKRSSDSLNHSMEAPVPGKIYLWDAPLAGLG
;
A
#
# COMPACT_ATOMS: atom_id res chain seq x y z
N MET A 1 -23.86 14.64 41.96
CA MET A 1 -22.59 14.20 42.59
C MET A 1 -21.42 14.02 41.60
N ALA A 2 -21.62 13.77 40.29
CA ALA A 2 -20.50 13.53 39.35
C ALA A 2 -19.61 14.77 39.00
N ARG A 3 -20.09 16.01 39.15
CA ARG A 3 -19.35 17.22 38.73
C ARG A 3 -18.18 17.63 39.63
N ALA A 4 -18.02 17.03 40.80
CA ALA A 4 -16.94 17.38 41.75
C ALA A 4 -15.62 16.65 41.45
N TYR A 5 -15.67 15.45 40.88
CA TYR A 5 -14.50 14.61 40.60
C TYR A 5 -13.73 15.01 39.33
N ASP A 6 -14.37 15.66 38.35
CA ASP A 6 -13.70 16.11 37.14
C ASP A 6 -12.59 17.15 37.42
N ARG A 7 -12.80 18.02 38.41
CA ARG A 7 -11.88 19.13 38.71
C ARG A 7 -10.52 18.67 39.25
N SER A 8 -10.43 17.50 39.89
CA SER A 8 -9.16 17.00 40.42
C SER A 8 -8.26 16.42 39.33
N CYS A 9 -8.83 15.75 38.32
CA CYS A 9 -8.06 15.25 37.18
C CYS A 9 -7.47 16.37 36.31
N TYR A 10 -8.22 17.47 36.12
CA TYR A 10 -7.74 18.67 35.43
C TYR A 10 -6.49 19.27 36.08
N PHE A 11 -6.44 19.31 37.42
CA PHE A 11 -5.33 19.87 38.18
C PHE A 11 -4.02 19.09 37.97
N VAL A 12 -4.09 17.76 37.83
CA VAL A 12 -2.91 16.91 37.64
C VAL A 12 -2.43 16.87 36.18
N GLN A 13 -3.35 16.82 35.21
CA GLN A 13 -3.00 16.65 33.79
C GLN A 13 -2.77 17.96 33.03
N ARG A 14 -3.12 19.13 33.61
CA ARG A 14 -3.15 20.45 32.92
C ARG A 14 -3.89 20.42 31.58
N ARG A 15 -4.82 19.48 31.45
CA ARG A 15 -5.66 19.25 30.27
C ARG A 15 -7.05 18.93 30.74
N GLU A 16 -7.99 19.14 29.85
CA GLU A 16 -9.36 18.75 30.09
C GLU A 16 -9.46 17.24 30.28
N TYR A 17 -10.15 16.82 31.35
CA TYR A 17 -10.37 15.39 31.59
C TYR A 17 -11.22 14.83 30.46
N ASN A 18 -10.59 13.98 29.64
CA ASN A 18 -11.27 13.28 28.58
C ASN A 18 -11.64 11.87 29.06
N ASN A 19 -12.93 11.66 29.31
CA ASN A 19 -13.43 10.37 29.75
C ASN A 19 -13.34 9.33 28.63
N ALA A 20 -12.47 8.33 28.79
CA ALA A 20 -12.27 7.27 27.80
C ALA A 20 -13.36 6.17 27.83
N LEU A 21 -14.29 6.22 28.78
CA LEU A 21 -15.37 5.24 28.89
C LEU A 21 -16.46 5.53 27.85
N ARG A 22 -16.99 4.46 27.25
CA ARG A 22 -18.04 4.57 26.25
C ARG A 22 -19.42 4.41 26.91
N TYR A 23 -20.18 5.49 26.94
CA TYR A 23 -21.53 5.51 27.51
C TYR A 23 -22.59 5.24 26.43
N LYS A 24 -23.77 4.80 26.88
CA LYS A 24 -24.89 4.45 26.00
C LYS A 24 -25.32 5.60 25.08
N ASP A 25 -25.21 6.85 25.54
CA ASP A 25 -25.70 8.03 24.81
C ASP A 25 -24.78 8.46 23.66
N ILE A 26 -23.50 8.05 23.72
CA ILE A 26 -22.49 8.34 22.69
C ILE A 26 -22.20 7.12 21.80
N MET A 27 -22.69 5.94 22.17
CA MET A 27 -22.54 4.71 21.39
C MET A 27 -23.78 4.46 20.52
N PHE A 28 -23.56 3.97 19.30
CA PHE A 28 -24.66 3.48 18.48
C PHE A 28 -25.33 2.26 19.13
N LYS A 29 -26.64 2.10 18.89
CA LYS A 29 -27.43 0.99 19.43
C LYS A 29 -26.91 -0.35 18.92
N ARG A 30 -26.97 -1.39 19.75
CA ARG A 30 -26.58 -2.77 19.35
C ARG A 30 -27.56 -3.39 18.36
N THR A 31 -28.81 -2.92 18.34
CA THR A 31 -29.83 -3.34 17.38
C THR A 31 -29.66 -2.56 16.08
N LEU A 32 -29.26 -3.26 15.03
CA LEU A 32 -29.07 -2.70 13.70
C LEU A 32 -30.38 -2.80 12.90
N PRO A 33 -30.75 -1.79 12.10
CA PRO A 33 -31.79 -1.96 11.10
C PRO A 33 -31.35 -2.95 10.01
N ILE A 34 -32.30 -3.51 9.27
CA ILE A 34 -32.00 -4.33 8.11
C ILE A 34 -31.26 -3.46 7.08
N ALA A 35 -30.10 -3.92 6.62
CA ALA A 35 -29.29 -3.20 5.65
C ALA A 35 -29.66 -3.61 4.22
N ASN A 36 -29.74 -2.64 3.31
CA ASN A 36 -29.85 -2.85 1.87
C ASN A 36 -28.52 -2.44 1.23
N LEU A 37 -27.62 -3.40 1.03
CA LEU A 37 -26.30 -3.13 0.44
C LEU A 37 -26.41 -3.09 -1.09
N PRO A 38 -25.64 -2.21 -1.76
CA PRO A 38 -25.56 -2.24 -3.20
C PRO A 38 -24.93 -3.55 -3.67
N GLU A 39 -25.35 -3.98 -4.85
CA GLU A 39 -24.83 -5.18 -5.49
C GLU A 39 -23.39 -5.01 -5.97
N GLY A 40 -22.67 -6.13 -6.11
CA GLY A 40 -21.32 -6.15 -6.66
C GLY A 40 -21.31 -5.95 -8.17
N VAL A 41 -20.17 -5.55 -8.72
CA VAL A 41 -19.98 -5.25 -10.16
C VAL A 41 -20.38 -6.42 -11.08
N ASN A 42 -20.30 -7.65 -10.58
CA ASN A 42 -20.60 -8.87 -11.34
C ASN A 42 -22.01 -9.44 -11.05
N HIS A 43 -22.90 -8.70 -10.38
CA HIS A 43 -24.32 -9.07 -10.26
C HIS A 43 -25.08 -8.54 -11.48
N LYS A 44 -24.99 -9.24 -12.61
CA LYS A 44 -25.77 -8.97 -13.82
C LYS A 44 -26.34 -10.30 -14.35
N LEU A 45 -27.31 -10.22 -15.25
CA LEU A 45 -28.00 -11.40 -15.77
C LEU A 45 -27.30 -12.02 -17.00
N SER A 46 -26.55 -11.22 -17.75
CA SER A 46 -25.85 -11.62 -18.97
C SER A 46 -24.41 -11.09 -18.99
N GLU A 47 -23.59 -11.61 -19.91
CA GLU A 47 -22.21 -11.15 -20.16
C GLU A 47 -21.24 -11.28 -18.97
N ILE A 48 -21.50 -12.22 -18.05
CA ILE A 48 -20.62 -12.52 -16.90
C ILE A 48 -20.11 -13.95 -17.01
N SER A 49 -19.30 -14.21 -18.03
CA SER A 49 -18.50 -15.43 -18.01
C SER A 49 -17.47 -15.33 -16.88
N TYR A 50 -17.28 -16.40 -16.11
CA TYR A 50 -16.24 -16.44 -15.09
C TYR A 50 -14.83 -16.39 -15.70
N GLU A 51 -14.68 -16.88 -16.94
CA GLU A 51 -13.42 -16.94 -17.66
C GLU A 51 -12.76 -15.57 -17.86
N SER A 52 -13.53 -14.55 -18.25
CA SER A 52 -12.98 -13.22 -18.58
C SER A 52 -12.48 -12.43 -17.36
N ARG A 53 -12.85 -12.85 -16.15
CA ARG A 53 -12.56 -12.16 -14.89
C ARG A 53 -11.67 -12.96 -13.94
N ASP A 54 -11.33 -14.19 -14.28
CA ASP A 54 -10.54 -15.06 -13.40
C ASP A 54 -9.05 -14.69 -13.43
N GLY A 55 -8.68 -13.65 -12.69
CA GLY A 55 -7.28 -13.23 -12.51
C GLY A 55 -6.37 -14.32 -11.92
N ARG A 56 -6.92 -15.32 -11.23
CA ARG A 56 -6.13 -16.41 -10.64
C ARG A 56 -5.49 -17.27 -11.74
N ARG A 57 -6.19 -17.44 -12.86
CA ARG A 57 -5.73 -18.21 -14.03
C ARG A 57 -4.95 -17.39 -15.05
N LEU A 58 -5.01 -16.06 -14.98
CA LEU A 58 -4.20 -15.17 -15.80
C LEU A 58 -2.72 -15.12 -15.38
N THR A 59 -2.41 -15.63 -14.19
CA THR A 59 -1.04 -15.72 -13.67
C THR A 59 -0.19 -16.64 -14.55
N GLN A 60 0.81 -16.05 -15.23
CA GLN A 60 1.80 -16.78 -16.01
C GLN A 60 3.01 -17.19 -15.15
N PRO A 61 3.71 -18.28 -15.49
CA PRO A 61 4.98 -18.60 -14.84
C PRO A 61 6.00 -17.48 -15.03
N PRO A 62 6.95 -17.30 -14.10
CA PRO A 62 7.94 -16.23 -14.18
C PRO A 62 8.85 -16.40 -15.41
N VAL A 63 9.18 -15.29 -16.05
CA VAL A 63 10.12 -15.26 -17.17
C VAL A 63 11.55 -15.44 -16.66
N LYS A 64 12.26 -16.45 -17.16
CA LYS A 64 13.65 -16.71 -16.81
C LYS A 64 14.58 -15.79 -17.61
N ILE A 65 15.08 -14.72 -16.99
CA ILE A 65 15.96 -13.73 -17.64
C ILE A 65 17.38 -14.28 -17.87
N TYR A 66 17.84 -15.21 -17.03
CA TYR A 66 19.17 -15.81 -17.13
C TYR A 66 19.13 -17.30 -16.74
N SER A 67 19.77 -18.17 -17.53
CA SER A 67 19.59 -19.62 -17.40
C SER A 67 20.85 -20.49 -17.52
N GLY A 68 22.01 -19.91 -17.83
CA GLY A 68 23.28 -20.63 -17.94
C GLY A 68 24.35 -20.08 -16.99
N GLN A 69 25.48 -20.76 -16.88
CA GLN A 69 26.71 -20.21 -16.29
C GLN A 69 27.64 -19.93 -17.47
N LYS A 70 28.01 -18.66 -17.72
CA LYS A 70 28.96 -18.33 -18.78
C LYS A 70 30.33 -18.89 -18.37
N LEU A 71 30.81 -19.93 -19.06
CA LEU A 71 32.17 -20.42 -18.89
C LEU A 71 33.12 -19.30 -19.35
N LEU A 72 33.98 -18.84 -18.45
CA LEU A 72 35.03 -17.87 -18.79
C LEU A 72 36.06 -18.57 -19.67
N GLU A 73 36.29 -18.05 -20.87
CA GLU A 73 37.37 -18.52 -21.74
C GLU A 73 38.72 -18.21 -21.08
N SER A 74 39.64 -19.16 -21.09
CA SER A 74 40.95 -19.01 -20.47
C SER A 74 41.77 -17.95 -21.22
N SER A 75 41.87 -16.77 -20.59
CA SER A 75 42.84 -15.70 -20.83
C SER A 75 43.40 -15.60 -22.26
N LYS A 76 42.75 -14.78 -23.09
CA LYS A 76 43.49 -14.00 -24.10
C LYS A 76 43.22 -12.52 -23.85
N ARG A 77 44.27 -11.79 -23.47
CA ARG A 77 44.25 -10.34 -23.29
C ARG A 77 43.95 -9.68 -24.64
N SER A 78 42.70 -9.39 -24.93
CA SER A 78 42.31 -8.43 -25.97
C SER A 78 42.05 -7.08 -25.30
N SER A 79 42.86 -6.10 -25.68
CA SER A 79 42.93 -4.76 -25.12
C SER A 79 41.85 -3.81 -25.66
N ASP A 80 40.64 -4.30 -25.93
CA ASP A 80 39.55 -3.46 -26.42
C ASP A 80 38.48 -3.33 -25.34
N SER A 81 38.73 -2.37 -24.45
CA SER A 81 37.73 -1.86 -23.52
C SER A 81 36.68 -1.06 -24.30
N LEU A 82 35.64 -1.76 -24.75
CA LEU A 82 34.43 -1.12 -25.26
C LEU A 82 33.77 -0.36 -24.11
N ASN A 83 34.10 0.92 -24.01
CA ASN A 83 33.45 1.92 -23.16
C ASN A 83 31.98 2.09 -23.57
N HIS A 84 31.13 1.15 -23.19
CA HIS A 84 29.69 1.39 -23.13
C HIS A 84 29.42 2.00 -21.77
N SER A 85 29.45 3.33 -21.69
CA SER A 85 28.90 4.07 -20.56
C SER A 85 27.38 3.92 -20.60
N MET A 86 26.90 2.75 -20.17
CA MET A 86 25.49 2.54 -19.86
C MET A 86 25.35 2.89 -18.39
N GLU A 87 24.54 3.90 -18.11
CA GLU A 87 24.10 4.20 -16.76
C GLU A 87 23.53 2.90 -16.14
N ALA A 88 23.93 2.58 -14.91
CA ALA A 88 23.56 1.31 -14.29
C ALA A 88 22.02 1.18 -14.28
N PRO A 89 21.44 0.03 -14.64
CA PRO A 89 19.99 -0.13 -14.69
C PRO A 89 19.41 0.03 -13.28
N VAL A 90 18.62 1.08 -13.08
CA VAL A 90 17.89 1.34 -11.84
C VAL A 90 16.51 0.66 -11.93
N PRO A 91 16.03 -0.05 -10.88
CA PRO A 91 14.75 -0.77 -10.94
C PRO A 91 13.51 0.12 -11.08
N GLY A 92 13.63 1.44 -10.89
CA GLY A 92 12.53 2.39 -10.97
C GLY A 92 12.96 3.84 -10.79
N LYS A 93 11.97 4.74 -10.78
CA LYS A 93 12.20 6.18 -10.55
C LYS A 93 12.38 6.47 -9.06
N ILE A 94 13.35 7.32 -8.72
CA ILE A 94 13.56 7.82 -7.36
C ILE A 94 12.67 9.04 -7.17
N TYR A 95 11.84 9.05 -6.11
CA TYR A 95 10.96 10.17 -5.77
C TYR A 95 11.44 10.83 -4.48
N LEU A 96 11.77 12.13 -4.56
CA LEU A 96 12.13 12.97 -3.42
C LEU A 96 10.91 13.82 -3.03
N TRP A 97 10.07 13.28 -2.14
CA TRP A 97 8.78 13.90 -1.76
C TRP A 97 8.94 15.25 -1.03
N ASP A 98 10.07 15.46 -0.36
CA ASP A 98 10.37 16.67 0.42
C ASP A 98 11.25 17.68 -0.33
N ALA A 99 11.54 17.46 -1.62
CA ALA A 99 12.36 18.38 -2.38
C ALA A 99 11.62 19.72 -2.58
N PRO A 100 12.25 20.87 -2.28
CA PRO A 100 11.65 22.17 -2.56
C PRO A 100 11.44 22.31 -4.08
N LEU A 101 10.31 22.92 -4.49
CA LEU A 101 9.84 23.08 -5.88
C LEU A 101 10.76 23.92 -6.81
N ALA A 102 12.02 24.14 -6.44
CA ALA A 102 12.96 25.04 -7.12
C ALA A 102 13.64 24.43 -8.37
N GLY A 103 13.03 23.44 -9.02
CA GLY A 103 13.67 22.71 -10.14
C GLY A 103 12.76 22.23 -11.26
N LEU A 104 11.52 22.73 -11.33
CA LEU A 104 10.63 22.57 -12.49
C LEU A 104 10.46 23.95 -13.15
N GLY A 105 11.50 24.37 -13.87
CA GLY A 105 11.54 25.55 -14.73
C GLY A 105 12.32 25.23 -15.99
#